data_AF-A0A535DRV6-F1
#
_entry.id   AF-A0A535DRV6-F1
#
_cell.length_a   1.000
_cell.length_b   1.000
_cell.length_c   1.000
_cell.angle_alpha   90.00
_cell.angle_beta   90.00
_cell.angle_gamma   90.00
#
_symmetry.space_group_name_H-M   'P 1'
#
loop_
_entity.id
_entity.type
_entity.pdbx_description
1 polymer ?
#
loop_
_entity_poly.entity_id
_entity_poly.type
_entity_poly.pdbx_seq_one_letter_code
_entity_poly.pdbx_strand_id
1 'polypeptide(L)'
;MLLSRLRVSPRWVLWVSPLRVLWAASPVLCSQSPDGPQGPLVVGSRALVAPLFVSLARQDPEGSGKGIHVFRLKPLKRDNKRGERGQGLVEFVLVLPIFLLLVFSIMDFGMGFHAWLTVTNSAREGARLGAVRGTQAQIVQKVQDTSTSLDKSKMTITVTNAQGSPGGSVVVDVKYDYSLITPLDKILGIVSGGKVGPTLKFDSKADMRLE
;
A
#
# COMPACT_ATOMS: atom_id res chain seq x y z
N MET A 1 61.73 40.14 1.33
CA MET A 1 60.41 39.97 1.99
C MET A 1 59.41 39.52 0.91
N LEU A 2 59.40 38.26 0.46
CA LEU A 2 58.82 37.05 1.06
C LEU A 2 57.28 37.10 1.23
N LEU A 3 56.61 36.70 0.14
CA LEU A 3 55.38 35.91 0.01
C LEU A 3 54.61 35.53 1.30
N SER A 4 53.28 35.70 1.29
CA SER A 4 52.38 34.53 1.37
C SER A 4 50.92 34.88 1.06
N ARG A 5 50.39 34.16 0.07
CA ARG A 5 48.98 34.08 -0.29
C ARG A 5 48.20 33.35 0.82
N LEU A 6 47.09 33.93 1.28
CA LEU A 6 46.08 33.19 2.04
C LEU A 6 45.28 32.31 1.08
N ARG A 7 45.45 31.00 1.23
CA ARG A 7 44.79 29.94 0.47
C ARG A 7 43.52 29.53 1.22
N VAL A 8 42.37 29.76 0.61
CA VAL A 8 41.06 29.24 1.03
C VAL A 8 41.08 27.71 0.91
N SER A 9 40.78 26.99 1.99
CA SER A 9 40.66 25.53 1.99
C SER A 9 39.20 25.09 1.77
N PRO A 10 38.95 24.08 0.92
CA PRO A 10 37.62 23.51 0.73
C PRO A 10 37.36 22.39 1.75
N ARG A 11 36.33 22.56 2.59
CA ARG A 11 35.79 21.49 3.46
C ARG A 11 34.93 20.54 2.61
N TRP A 12 35.50 19.39 2.27
CA TRP A 12 34.75 18.22 1.86
C TRP A 12 34.12 17.59 3.11
N VAL A 13 32.79 17.68 3.23
CA VAL A 13 32.01 16.93 4.22
C VAL A 13 31.44 15.71 3.51
N LEU A 14 32.08 14.56 3.73
CA LEU A 14 31.56 13.25 3.38
C LEU A 14 30.44 12.89 4.37
N TRP A 15 29.18 12.91 3.90
CA TRP A 15 28.07 12.28 4.61
C TRP A 15 28.02 10.79 4.23
N VAL A 16 28.41 9.93 5.17
CA VAL A 16 28.10 8.50 5.16
C VAL A 16 26.98 8.29 6.17
N SER A 17 25.77 8.05 5.69
CA SER A 17 24.74 7.38 6.49
C SER A 17 25.06 5.88 6.55
N PRO A 18 24.75 5.19 7.66
CA PRO A 18 23.57 4.31 7.56
C PRO A 18 22.79 4.07 8.88
N LEU A 19 21.50 3.78 8.67
CA LEU A 19 20.67 2.83 9.41
C LEU A 19 20.58 2.95 10.95
N ARG A 20 19.53 3.63 11.42
CA ARG A 20 18.88 3.31 12.70
C ARG A 20 17.83 2.22 12.46
N VAL A 21 18.16 1.01 12.90
CA VAL A 21 17.21 -0.08 13.13
C VAL A 21 16.44 0.25 14.41
N LEU A 22 15.18 0.67 14.27
CA LEU A 22 14.23 0.73 15.39
C LEU A 22 13.56 -0.64 15.51
N TRP A 23 14.02 -1.44 16.48
CA TRP A 23 13.26 -2.54 17.05
C TRP A 23 12.77 -2.08 18.41
N ALA A 24 11.52 -1.61 18.48
CA ALA A 24 10.86 -1.35 19.75
C ALA A 24 10.22 -2.67 20.21
N ALA A 25 10.88 -3.35 21.13
CA ALA A 25 10.31 -4.46 21.88
C ALA A 25 9.32 -3.90 22.91
N SER A 26 8.08 -4.37 22.85
CA SER A 26 7.03 -4.10 23.85
C SER A 26 7.45 -4.67 25.21
N PRO A 27 7.33 -3.92 26.33
CA PRO A 27 7.55 -4.49 27.65
C PRO A 27 6.32 -5.30 28.09
N VAL A 28 6.55 -6.58 28.36
CA VAL A 28 5.65 -7.47 29.09
C VAL A 28 5.56 -6.96 30.53
N LEU A 29 4.38 -6.47 30.93
CA LEU A 29 4.02 -6.30 32.34
C LEU A 29 3.93 -7.69 32.98
N CYS A 30 4.86 -8.03 33.86
CA CYS A 30 4.72 -9.16 34.77
C CYS A 30 4.38 -8.62 36.16
N SER A 31 3.24 -9.06 36.67
CA SER A 31 2.67 -8.79 37.98
C SER A 31 3.62 -9.19 39.11
N GLN A 32 3.87 -8.28 40.05
CA GLN A 32 4.53 -8.57 41.32
C GLN A 32 3.58 -9.35 42.23
N SER A 33 4.03 -10.52 42.69
CA SER A 33 3.49 -11.23 43.86
C SER A 33 4.49 -11.06 45.01
N PRO A 34 4.04 -10.73 46.23
CA PRO A 34 4.91 -10.67 47.40
C PRO A 34 5.10 -12.09 48.00
N ASP A 35 6.16 -12.22 48.81
CA ASP A 35 6.48 -13.31 49.75
C ASP A 35 7.56 -14.32 49.31
N GLY A 36 8.78 -14.14 49.84
CA GLY A 36 9.85 -15.16 49.87
C GLY A 36 11.26 -14.60 50.18
N PRO A 37 12.12 -15.30 50.97
CA PRO A 37 13.26 -14.70 51.67
C PRO A 37 14.53 -14.54 50.83
N GLN A 38 15.37 -13.59 51.26
CA GLN A 38 16.59 -13.11 50.61
C GLN A 38 17.70 -14.18 50.53
N GLY A 39 18.23 -14.41 49.33
CA GLY A 39 19.49 -15.12 49.08
C GLY A 39 20.51 -14.18 48.40
N PRO A 40 21.83 -14.37 48.64
CA PRO A 40 22.84 -13.40 48.20
C PRO A 40 23.08 -13.45 46.68
N LEU A 41 23.09 -12.27 46.07
CA LEU A 41 23.38 -12.05 44.65
C LEU A 41 24.88 -12.24 44.39
N VAL A 42 25.22 -13.28 43.63
CA VAL A 42 26.55 -13.51 43.06
C VAL A 42 26.77 -12.52 41.91
N VAL A 43 27.67 -11.57 42.10
CA VAL A 43 28.10 -10.61 41.07
C VAL A 43 29.09 -11.29 40.12
N GLY A 44 28.62 -11.61 38.92
CA GLY A 44 29.42 -12.19 37.83
C GLY A 44 30.27 -11.16 37.08
N SER A 45 31.57 -11.23 37.37
CA SER A 45 32.75 -10.98 36.52
C SER A 45 32.53 -10.42 35.10
N ARG A 46 33.04 -9.19 34.86
CA ARG A 46 33.35 -8.67 33.52
C ARG A 46 34.85 -8.44 33.42
N ALA A 47 35.57 -9.45 32.93
CA ALA A 47 36.98 -9.34 32.60
C ALA A 47 37.17 -8.55 31.29
N LEU A 48 37.88 -7.43 31.40
CA LEU A 48 38.45 -6.66 30.30
C LEU A 48 39.58 -7.47 29.65
N VAL A 49 39.47 -7.78 28.37
CA VAL A 49 40.57 -8.33 27.56
C VAL A 49 41.08 -7.22 26.62
N ALA A 50 42.27 -6.72 26.90
CA ALA A 50 43.01 -5.82 26.02
C ALA A 50 43.74 -6.62 24.94
N PRO A 51 43.81 -6.16 23.68
CA PRO A 51 44.65 -6.78 22.68
C PRO A 51 46.09 -6.24 22.81
N LEU A 52 47.01 -7.13 23.17
CA LEU A 52 48.46 -6.92 23.14
C LEU A 52 48.98 -7.51 21.82
N PHE A 53 49.01 -6.71 20.74
CA PHE A 53 49.57 -7.18 19.46
C PHE A 53 51.04 -6.80 19.38
N VAL A 54 51.88 -7.78 19.73
CA VAL A 54 53.34 -7.76 19.59
C VAL A 54 53.70 -7.75 18.11
N SER A 55 54.42 -6.71 17.71
CA SER A 55 55.06 -6.56 16.41
C SER A 55 56.52 -7.01 16.53
N LEU A 56 56.90 -8.14 15.91
CA LEU A 56 58.30 -8.50 15.70
C LEU A 56 58.53 -9.16 14.33
N ALA A 57 59.23 -8.39 13.49
CA ALA A 57 60.31 -8.73 12.57
C ALA A 57 60.38 -10.15 11.92
N ARG A 58 60.12 -10.15 10.61
CA ARG A 58 60.98 -10.63 9.50
C ARG A 58 62.28 -11.40 9.86
N GLN A 59 62.43 -12.63 9.33
CA GLN A 59 63.63 -13.06 8.55
C GLN A 59 63.42 -14.35 7.74
N ASP A 60 64.11 -14.41 6.60
CA ASP A 60 64.05 -15.31 5.43
C ASP A 60 64.80 -16.68 5.67
N PRO A 61 65.21 -17.54 4.70
CA PRO A 61 64.96 -17.69 3.24
C PRO A 61 64.81 -19.16 2.72
N GLU A 62 64.77 -19.27 1.37
CA GLU A 62 65.24 -20.34 0.46
C GLU A 62 64.71 -21.80 0.47
N GLY A 63 64.14 -22.18 -0.69
CA GLY A 63 64.70 -23.28 -1.49
C GLY A 63 63.89 -24.58 -1.55
N SER A 64 63.18 -24.81 -2.66
CA SER A 64 63.24 -26.08 -3.41
C SER A 64 62.39 -25.98 -4.69
N GLY A 65 63.07 -25.75 -5.82
CA GLY A 65 62.45 -25.77 -7.14
C GLY A 65 62.05 -27.18 -7.53
N LYS A 66 60.75 -27.49 -7.47
CA LYS A 66 60.13 -28.55 -8.26
C LYS A 66 59.24 -27.89 -9.29
N GLY A 67 59.66 -27.97 -10.55
CA GLY A 67 58.93 -27.43 -11.69
C GLY A 67 57.53 -28.01 -11.76
N ILE A 68 56.54 -27.20 -11.38
CA ILE A 68 55.14 -27.49 -11.64
C ILE A 68 54.94 -27.23 -13.13
N HIS A 69 54.67 -28.27 -13.91
CA HIS A 69 54.19 -28.13 -15.28
C HIS A 69 52.82 -27.44 -15.24
N VAL A 70 52.83 -26.12 -15.25
CA VAL A 70 51.62 -25.31 -15.35
C VAL A 70 51.08 -25.51 -16.75
N PHE A 71 50.15 -26.46 -16.90
CA PHE A 71 49.32 -26.60 -18.09
C PHE A 71 48.63 -25.25 -18.33
N ARG A 72 49.18 -24.47 -19.26
CA ARG A 72 48.62 -23.19 -19.69
C ARG A 72 47.34 -23.49 -20.45
N LEU A 73 46.24 -23.54 -19.71
CA LEU A 73 44.90 -23.59 -20.29
C LEU A 73 44.74 -22.36 -21.19
N LYS A 74 44.48 -22.59 -22.47
CA LYS A 74 44.03 -21.53 -23.38
C LYS A 74 42.79 -20.89 -22.74
N PRO A 75 42.76 -19.58 -22.52
CA PRO A 75 41.58 -18.93 -21.96
C PRO A 75 40.43 -19.20 -22.93
N LEU A 76 39.39 -19.87 -22.44
CA LEU A 76 38.18 -20.09 -23.21
C LEU A 76 37.61 -18.71 -23.51
N LYS A 77 37.60 -18.35 -24.80
CA LYS A 77 36.96 -17.13 -25.30
C LYS A 77 35.50 -17.21 -24.90
N ARG A 78 35.15 -16.52 -23.81
CA ARG A 78 33.79 -16.44 -23.30
C ARG A 78 33.00 -15.63 -24.32
N ASP A 79 32.26 -16.34 -25.16
CA ASP A 79 31.42 -15.73 -26.17
C ASP A 79 30.31 -14.96 -25.44
N ASN A 80 30.53 -13.65 -25.36
CA ASN A 80 29.69 -12.72 -24.64
C ASN A 80 28.44 -12.43 -25.49
N LYS A 81 27.58 -13.43 -25.69
CA LYS A 81 26.22 -13.24 -26.20
C LYS A 81 25.36 -12.61 -25.09
N ARG A 82 25.77 -11.45 -24.60
CA ARG A 82 24.99 -10.57 -23.71
C ARG A 82 24.17 -9.65 -24.60
N GLY A 83 22.84 -9.66 -24.43
CA GLY A 83 22.03 -8.51 -24.83
C GLY A 83 20.68 -8.85 -25.46
N GLU A 84 20.65 -9.66 -26.51
CA GLU A 84 19.49 -9.65 -27.42
C GLU A 84 18.25 -10.38 -26.87
N ARG A 85 18.44 -11.43 -26.05
CA ARG A 85 17.31 -12.26 -25.56
C ARG A 85 16.52 -11.63 -24.41
N GLY A 86 17.00 -10.52 -23.82
CA GLY A 86 16.37 -9.86 -22.68
C GLY A 86 15.67 -8.54 -23.03
N GLN A 87 15.97 -7.94 -24.18
CA GLN A 87 15.49 -6.60 -24.52
C GLN A 87 13.96 -6.56 -24.68
N GLY A 88 13.37 -7.53 -25.37
CA GLY A 88 11.92 -7.59 -25.56
C GLY A 88 11.13 -7.77 -24.25
N LEU A 89 11.72 -8.45 -23.24
CA LEU A 89 11.11 -8.57 -21.92
C LEU A 89 11.06 -7.22 -21.20
N VAL A 90 12.13 -6.43 -21.31
CA VAL A 90 12.22 -5.11 -20.67
C VAL A 90 11.22 -4.12 -21.30
N GLU A 91 11.09 -4.14 -22.63
CA GLU A 91 10.10 -3.32 -23.33
C GLU A 91 8.67 -3.67 -22.92
N PHE A 92 8.37 -4.97 -22.78
CA PHE A 92 7.05 -5.42 -22.30
C PHE A 92 6.77 -4.99 -20.86
N VAL A 93 7.75 -5.10 -19.96
CA VAL A 93 7.60 -4.69 -18.55
C VAL A 93 7.32 -3.20 -18.42
N LEU A 94 7.82 -2.37 -19.34
CA LEU A 94 7.52 -0.92 -19.34
C LEU A 94 6.09 -0.60 -19.80
N VAL A 95 5.54 -1.37 -20.74
CA VAL A 95 4.16 -1.16 -21.25
C VAL A 95 3.12 -1.78 -20.31
N LEU A 96 3.44 -2.90 -19.67
CA LEU A 96 2.57 -3.64 -18.75
C LEU A 96 1.85 -2.75 -17.70
N PRO A 97 2.50 -1.84 -16.95
CA PRO A 97 1.81 -1.06 -15.93
C PRO A 97 0.73 -0.12 -16.50
N ILE A 98 0.98 0.48 -17.67
CA ILE A 98 0.01 1.35 -18.36
C ILE A 98 -1.15 0.51 -18.87
N PHE A 99 -0.86 -0.66 -19.44
CA PHE A 99 -1.88 -1.58 -19.91
C PHE A 99 -2.78 -2.07 -18.76
N LEU A 100 -2.20 -2.46 -17.63
CA LEU A 100 -2.95 -2.89 -16.44
C LEU A 100 -3.81 -1.76 -15.86
N LEU A 101 -3.29 -0.53 -15.81
CA LEU A 101 -4.06 0.64 -15.40
C LEU A 101 -5.30 0.85 -16.29
N LEU A 102 -5.14 0.71 -17.60
CA LEU A 102 -6.25 0.85 -18.54
C LEU A 102 -7.30 -0.25 -18.33
N VAL A 103 -6.89 -1.50 -18.20
CA VAL A 103 -7.80 -2.63 -17.97
C VAL A 103 -8.55 -2.47 -16.65
N PHE A 104 -7.84 -2.19 -15.56
CA PHE A 104 -8.46 -1.96 -14.26
C PHE A 104 -9.40 -0.75 -14.27
N SER A 105 -9.03 0.32 -14.99
CA SER A 105 -9.86 1.52 -15.08
C SER A 105 -11.19 1.22 -15.77
N ILE A 106 -11.17 0.45 -16.86
CA ILE A 106 -12.40 0.08 -17.58
C ILE A 106 -13.26 -0.86 -16.72
N MET A 107 -12.64 -1.82 -16.04
CA MET A 107 -13.35 -2.76 -15.15
C MET A 107 -14.06 -2.03 -14.00
N ASP A 108 -13.35 -1.20 -13.24
CA ASP A 108 -13.94 -0.45 -12.13
C ASP A 108 -14.97 0.57 -12.62
N PHE A 109 -14.72 1.22 -13.76
CA PHE A 109 -15.70 2.14 -14.35
C PHE A 109 -16.99 1.42 -14.74
N GLY A 110 -16.91 0.26 -15.40
CA GLY A 110 -18.09 -0.52 -15.79
C GLY A 110 -18.90 -0.99 -14.58
N MET A 111 -18.23 -1.49 -13.54
CA MET A 111 -18.89 -1.96 -12.32
C MET A 111 -19.48 -0.80 -11.50
N GLY A 112 -18.76 0.31 -11.38
CA GLY A 112 -19.27 1.52 -10.73
C GLY A 112 -20.47 2.12 -11.47
N PHE A 113 -20.44 2.13 -12.80
CA PHE A 113 -21.55 2.58 -13.62
C PHE A 113 -22.79 1.68 -13.46
N HIS A 114 -22.61 0.36 -13.44
CA HIS A 114 -23.70 -0.58 -13.15
C HIS A 114 -24.33 -0.32 -11.77
N ALA A 115 -23.52 -0.06 -10.74
CA ALA A 115 -24.03 0.27 -9.41
C ALA A 115 -24.84 1.57 -9.42
N TRP A 116 -24.34 2.61 -10.10
CA TRP A 116 -25.05 3.88 -10.23
C TRP A 116 -26.41 3.75 -10.94
N LEU A 117 -26.47 2.99 -12.04
CA LEU A 117 -27.72 2.68 -12.74
C LEU A 117 -28.71 1.96 -11.83
N THR A 118 -28.22 0.96 -11.07
CA THR A 118 -29.04 0.18 -10.15
C THR A 118 -29.61 1.06 -9.03
N VAL A 119 -28.79 1.90 -8.40
CA VAL A 119 -29.21 2.87 -7.37
C VAL A 119 -30.28 3.82 -7.91
N THR A 120 -30.08 4.36 -9.11
CA THR A 120 -31.02 5.28 -9.77
C THR A 120 -32.35 4.60 -10.07
N ASN A 121 -32.32 3.37 -10.59
CA ASN A 121 -33.52 2.60 -10.88
C ASN A 121 -34.29 2.26 -9.59
N SER A 122 -33.59 1.80 -8.55
CA SER A 122 -34.21 1.50 -7.26
C SER A 122 -34.87 2.72 -6.62
N ALA A 123 -34.24 3.90 -6.68
CA ALA A 123 -34.83 5.13 -6.16
C ALA A 123 -36.16 5.47 -6.87
N ARG A 124 -36.22 5.33 -8.20
CA ARG A 124 -37.43 5.58 -8.99
C ARG A 124 -38.53 4.57 -8.71
N GLU A 125 -38.20 3.29 -8.60
CA GLU A 125 -39.19 2.26 -8.21
C GLU A 125 -39.72 2.47 -6.79
N GLY A 126 -38.87 2.91 -5.87
CA GLY A 126 -39.28 3.32 -4.52
C GLY A 126 -40.23 4.52 -4.55
N ALA A 127 -39.90 5.55 -5.32
CA ALA A 127 -40.75 6.74 -5.46
C ALA A 127 -42.11 6.41 -6.10
N ARG A 128 -42.14 5.50 -7.08
CA ARG A 128 -43.37 5.01 -7.71
C ARG A 128 -44.28 4.29 -6.72
N LEU A 129 -43.70 3.46 -5.86
CA LEU A 129 -44.45 2.82 -4.78
C LEU A 129 -44.93 3.85 -3.74
N GLY A 130 -44.15 4.90 -3.49
CA GLY A 130 -44.55 6.01 -2.63
C GLY A 130 -45.71 6.83 -3.19
N ALA A 131 -45.74 7.06 -4.51
CA ALA A 131 -46.81 7.78 -5.19
C ALA A 131 -48.18 7.11 -4.97
N VAL A 132 -48.23 5.77 -5.09
CA VAL A 132 -49.43 4.94 -4.83
C VAL A 132 -49.69 4.69 -3.33
N ARG A 133 -49.16 5.56 -2.45
CA ARG A 133 -49.35 5.57 -0.99
C ARG A 133 -48.75 4.37 -0.25
N GLY A 134 -47.67 3.81 -0.78
CA GLY A 134 -46.85 2.81 -0.07
C GLY A 134 -46.29 3.34 1.25
N THR A 135 -46.24 2.48 2.26
CA THR A 135 -45.61 2.79 3.55
C THR A 135 -44.11 2.95 3.42
N GLN A 136 -43.50 3.64 4.39
CA GLN A 136 -42.04 3.78 4.48
C GLN A 136 -41.31 2.43 4.38
N ALA A 137 -41.78 1.42 5.12
CA ALA A 137 -41.17 0.10 5.14
C ALA A 137 -41.23 -0.59 3.77
N GLN A 138 -42.38 -0.49 3.08
CA GLN A 138 -42.56 -1.05 1.75
C GLN A 138 -41.68 -0.35 0.71
N ILE A 139 -41.52 0.97 0.78
CA ILE A 139 -40.62 1.73 -0.10
C ILE A 139 -39.18 1.27 0.09
N VAL A 140 -38.72 1.17 1.34
CA VAL A 140 -37.36 0.69 1.65
C VAL A 140 -37.15 -0.74 1.16
N GLN A 141 -38.12 -1.62 1.38
CA GLN A 141 -38.05 -3.00 0.89
C GLN A 141 -38.01 -3.06 -0.64
N LYS A 142 -38.84 -2.28 -1.34
CA LYS A 142 -38.85 -2.20 -2.80
C LYS A 142 -37.52 -1.72 -3.37
N VAL A 143 -36.89 -0.73 -2.74
CA VAL A 143 -35.55 -0.25 -3.10
C VAL A 143 -34.53 -1.39 -2.95
N GLN A 144 -34.59 -2.13 -1.83
CA GLN A 144 -33.70 -3.27 -1.57
C GLN A 144 -33.91 -4.47 -2.50
N ASP A 145 -35.15 -4.72 -2.93
CA ASP A 145 -35.49 -5.80 -3.87
C ASP A 145 -35.06 -5.47 -5.31
N THR A 146 -34.97 -4.18 -5.63
CA THR A 146 -34.50 -3.71 -6.95
C THR A 146 -32.97 -3.61 -7.00
N SER A 147 -32.29 -3.52 -5.84
CA SER A 147 -30.84 -3.42 -5.72
C SER A 147 -30.15 -4.72 -5.23
N THR A 148 -30.62 -5.89 -5.66
CA THR A 148 -30.09 -7.19 -5.19
C THR A 148 -28.62 -7.43 -5.52
N SER A 149 -28.10 -6.79 -6.57
CA SER A 149 -26.69 -6.86 -6.97
C SER A 149 -25.76 -6.02 -6.09
N LEU A 150 -26.31 -5.17 -5.21
CA LEU A 150 -25.54 -4.24 -4.38
C LEU A 150 -25.54 -4.66 -2.90
N ASP A 151 -24.45 -4.34 -2.22
CA ASP A 151 -24.31 -4.54 -0.79
C ASP A 151 -25.20 -3.55 -0.01
N LYS A 152 -26.25 -4.07 0.62
CA LYS A 152 -27.24 -3.29 1.37
C LYS A 152 -26.64 -2.55 2.57
N SER A 153 -25.51 -3.02 3.13
CA SER A 153 -24.87 -2.39 4.29
C SER A 153 -24.20 -1.04 3.98
N LYS A 154 -23.85 -0.81 2.70
CA LYS A 154 -23.22 0.42 2.20
C LYS A 154 -24.24 1.40 1.61
N MET A 155 -25.53 1.09 1.74
CA MET A 155 -26.64 1.87 1.21
C MET A 155 -27.38 2.58 2.33
N THR A 156 -27.64 3.87 2.15
CA THR A 156 -28.51 4.66 3.04
C THR A 156 -29.71 5.13 2.24
N ILE A 157 -30.91 4.74 2.68
CA ILE A 157 -32.18 5.08 2.03
C ILE A 157 -32.89 6.09 2.93
N THR A 158 -33.12 7.29 2.43
CA THR A 158 -33.91 8.32 3.10
C THR A 158 -35.17 8.57 2.28
N VAL A 159 -36.33 8.46 2.90
CA VAL A 159 -37.59 8.77 2.24
C VAL A 159 -38.24 9.91 3.00
N THR A 160 -38.72 10.89 2.24
CA THR A 160 -39.39 12.07 2.78
C THR A 160 -40.84 12.05 2.34
N ASN A 161 -41.73 12.38 3.27
CA ASN A 161 -43.17 12.52 3.03
C ASN A 161 -43.85 11.22 2.55
N ALA A 162 -43.40 10.07 3.06
CA ALA A 162 -44.09 8.80 2.85
C ALA A 162 -45.52 8.91 3.38
N GLN A 163 -46.50 8.56 2.55
CA GLN A 163 -47.93 8.64 2.89
C GLN A 163 -48.43 10.04 3.27
N GLY A 164 -47.84 11.09 2.70
CA GLY A 164 -48.30 12.47 2.87
C GLY A 164 -49.73 12.73 2.38
N SER A 165 -50.22 13.94 2.63
CA SER A 165 -51.51 14.37 2.08
C SER A 165 -51.51 14.36 0.54
N PRO A 166 -52.65 14.03 -0.10
CA PRO A 166 -52.77 14.09 -1.56
C PRO A 166 -52.32 15.43 -2.11
N GLY A 167 -51.57 15.40 -3.21
CA GLY A 167 -50.98 16.60 -3.82
C GLY A 167 -49.63 17.04 -3.27
N GLY A 168 -49.10 16.38 -2.22
CA GLY A 168 -47.68 16.45 -1.86
C GLY A 168 -46.79 15.63 -2.79
N SER A 169 -45.48 15.65 -2.55
CA SER A 169 -44.51 14.80 -3.28
C SER A 169 -43.77 13.88 -2.30
N VAL A 170 -43.65 12.60 -2.66
CA VAL A 170 -42.74 11.66 -2.00
C VAL A 170 -41.37 11.80 -2.63
N VAL A 171 -40.33 11.91 -1.80
CA VAL A 171 -38.94 11.97 -2.25
C VAL A 171 -38.18 10.79 -1.68
N VAL A 172 -37.53 10.03 -2.56
CA VAL A 172 -36.67 8.89 -2.21
C VAL A 172 -35.24 9.25 -2.59
N ASP A 173 -34.38 9.33 -1.58
CA ASP A 173 -32.94 9.61 -1.69
C ASP A 173 -32.19 8.34 -1.32
N VAL A 174 -31.39 7.82 -2.26
CA VAL A 174 -30.60 6.60 -2.09
C VAL A 174 -29.13 6.98 -2.26
N LYS A 175 -28.36 6.81 -1.18
CA LYS A 175 -26.91 7.01 -1.15
C LYS A 175 -26.22 5.66 -1.09
N TYR A 176 -25.17 5.50 -1.87
CA TYR A 176 -24.40 4.27 -1.93
C TYR A 176 -22.90 4.56 -1.98
N ASP A 177 -22.16 3.95 -1.05
CA ASP A 177 -20.71 4.06 -1.00
C ASP A 177 -20.08 2.90 -1.79
N TYR A 178 -19.75 3.14 -3.05
CA TYR A 178 -19.10 2.17 -3.92
C TYR A 178 -17.62 2.04 -3.59
N SER A 179 -17.15 0.81 -3.39
CA SER A 179 -15.73 0.50 -3.14
C SER A 179 -15.11 0.02 -4.46
N LEU A 180 -13.94 0.56 -4.81
CA LEU A 180 -13.18 0.06 -5.96
C LEU A 180 -12.84 -1.41 -5.75
N ILE A 181 -13.02 -2.23 -6.80
CA ILE A 181 -12.72 -3.67 -6.74
C ILE A 181 -11.23 -3.88 -6.96
N THR A 182 -10.65 -3.15 -7.91
CA THR A 182 -9.21 -3.20 -8.13
C THR A 182 -8.48 -2.22 -7.20
N PRO A 183 -7.22 -2.50 -6.81
CA PRO A 183 -6.41 -1.59 -5.99
C PRO A 183 -5.90 -0.39 -6.81
N LEU A 184 -6.74 0.17 -7.67
CA LEU A 184 -6.43 1.31 -8.53
C LEU A 184 -6.12 2.56 -7.72
N ASP A 185 -6.77 2.73 -6.57
CA ASP A 185 -6.52 3.78 -5.58
C ASP A 185 -5.03 3.81 -5.14
N LYS A 186 -4.46 2.64 -4.87
CA LYS A 186 -3.06 2.50 -4.44
C LYS A 186 -2.09 2.77 -5.58
N ILE A 187 -2.38 2.27 -6.78
CA ILE A 187 -1.51 2.47 -7.96
C ILE A 187 -1.54 3.94 -8.38
N LEU A 188 -2.71 4.56 -8.44
CA LEU A 188 -2.86 5.99 -8.71
C LEU A 188 -2.19 6.82 -7.62
N GLY A 189 -2.31 6.45 -6.34
CA GLY A 189 -1.62 7.13 -5.25
C GLY A 189 -0.09 7.16 -5.41
N ILE A 190 0.50 6.09 -5.96
CA ILE A 190 1.94 6.01 -6.25
C ILE A 190 2.31 6.83 -7.49
N VAL A 191 1.50 6.78 -8.56
CA VAL A 191 1.80 7.41 -9.86
C VAL A 191 1.48 8.92 -9.87
N SER A 192 0.37 9.34 -9.27
CA SER A 192 -0.12 10.72 -9.31
C SER A 192 0.13 11.52 -8.03
N GLY A 193 0.65 10.89 -6.98
CA GLY A 193 0.93 11.54 -5.68
C GLY A 193 -0.31 12.05 -4.93
N GLY A 194 -1.52 11.74 -5.42
CA GLY A 194 -2.79 12.18 -4.85
C GLY A 194 -3.51 11.03 -4.13
N LYS A 195 -4.15 11.32 -2.99
CA LYS A 195 -5.02 10.37 -2.28
C LYS A 195 -6.40 10.37 -2.94
N VAL A 196 -6.62 9.49 -3.91
CA VAL A 196 -7.98 9.13 -4.33
C VAL A 196 -8.54 8.24 -3.23
N GLY A 197 -9.65 8.63 -2.59
CA GLY A 197 -10.28 7.83 -1.55
C GLY A 197 -10.70 6.45 -2.08
N PRO A 198 -10.72 5.39 -1.25
CA PRO A 198 -11.07 4.03 -1.69
C PRO A 198 -12.55 3.87 -2.05
N THR A 199 -13.37 4.88 -1.73
CA THR A 199 -14.81 4.86 -1.92
C THR A 199 -15.30 6.05 -2.75
N LEU A 200 -16.22 5.77 -3.67
CA LEU A 200 -16.94 6.74 -4.48
C LEU A 200 -18.39 6.80 -3.99
N LYS A 201 -18.88 8.00 -3.68
CA LYS A 201 -20.25 8.19 -3.20
C LYS A 201 -21.17 8.43 -4.37
N PHE A 202 -22.18 7.57 -4.54
CA PHE A 202 -23.28 7.78 -5.47
C PHE A 202 -24.51 8.25 -4.69
N ASP A 203 -25.08 9.38 -5.10
CA ASP A 203 -26.32 9.94 -4.58
C ASP A 203 -27.34 9.95 -5.73
N SER A 204 -28.52 9.39 -5.48
CA SER A 204 -29.64 9.46 -6.42
C SER A 204 -30.91 9.86 -5.68
N LYS A 205 -31.58 10.88 -6.19
CA LYS A 205 -32.87 11.34 -5.69
C LYS A 205 -33.94 11.16 -6.76
N ALA A 206 -35.09 10.65 -6.34
CA ALA A 206 -36.28 10.52 -7.16
C ALA A 206 -37.47 11.12 -6.42
N ASP A 207 -38.24 11.97 -7.10
CA ASP A 207 -39.48 12.54 -6.58
C ASP A 207 -40.68 12.09 -7.42
N MET A 208 -41.81 11.82 -6.76
CA MET A 208 -43.08 11.57 -7.42
C MET A 208 -44.24 12.20 -6.65
N ARG A 209 -45.26 12.64 -7.39
CA ARG A 209 -46.46 13.26 -6.82
C ARG A 209 -47.37 12.21 -6.19
N LEU A 210 -47.94 12.54 -5.04
CA LEU A 210 -48.93 11.72 -4.34
C LEU A 210 -50.31 11.87 -4.97
N GLU A 211 -50.94 10.73 -5.26
CA GLU A 211 -52.33 10.60 -5.70
C GLU A 211 -53.33 10.36 -4.55
#